data_AF-A0AAI9ZVA4-F1
#
_entry.id   AF-A0AAI9ZVA4-F1
#
_cell.length_a   1.000
_cell.length_b   1.000
_cell.length_c   1.000
_cell.angle_alpha   90.00
_cell.angle_beta   90.00
_cell.angle_gamma   90.00
#
_symmetry.space_group_name_H-M   'P 1'
#
loop_
_entity.id
_entity.type
_entity.pdbx_description
1 polymer ?
#
loop_
_entity_poly.entity_id
_entity_poly.type
_entity_poly.pdbx_seq_one_letter_code
_entity_poly.pdbx_strand_id
1 'polypeptide(L)'
;MAPKLKIAAIQAEPAWNDLEGGVTKSIALIEEATSKGANVVGFPEVFIPGYPWSIWAKSPTDNAGFMGEYFRNSLVKDSDEMKRICAAVKEAGVFVVLGYSERFKNTLYISQSFIDENGVIVHHRRKIKPTHVERAYWGDGQGESLQTVAPSTLHPEVKIGGLNCWEHTQTLLRYYEYEQDVDLHVSSWPVLWPHPTDKDGVRQADWPHHITDEMSVRFSQVVALEGACFVMVYTQVVSEESKKRCRIDEFGYANNSVGAGGGFSMIYSPFGEELVQAPAAWGGVHLVC
;
A
#
# COMPACT_ATOMS: atom_id res chain seq x y z
N MET A 1 19.20 24.76 -3.28
CA MET A 1 17.75 24.71 -3.61
C MET A 1 17.34 23.26 -3.46
N ALA A 2 16.19 22.99 -2.83
CA ALA A 2 15.67 21.63 -2.73
C ALA A 2 15.38 21.06 -4.14
N PRO A 3 15.59 19.76 -4.38
CA PRO A 3 15.33 19.16 -5.69
C PRO A 3 13.83 19.20 -5.99
N LYS A 4 13.49 19.35 -7.28
CA LYS A 4 12.10 19.22 -7.74
C LYS A 4 11.87 17.78 -8.18
N LEU A 5 11.08 17.05 -7.41
CA LEU A 5 10.73 15.66 -7.72
C LEU A 5 9.33 15.57 -8.30
N LYS A 6 9.14 14.64 -9.22
CA LYS A 6 7.82 14.10 -9.57
C LYS A 6 7.66 12.79 -8.83
N ILE A 7 6.54 12.62 -8.16
CA ILE A 7 6.28 11.46 -7.30
C ILE A 7 5.03 10.76 -7.84
N ALA A 8 4.97 9.44 -7.76
CA ALA A 8 3.92 8.67 -8.40
C ALA A 8 3.19 7.76 -7.43
N ALA A 9 1.87 7.76 -7.57
CA ALA A 9 0.97 6.85 -6.90
C ALA A 9 0.52 5.68 -7.72
N ILE A 10 0.67 4.47 -7.19
CA ILE A 10 0.09 3.29 -7.81
C ILE A 10 -1.27 3.01 -7.19
N GLN A 11 -2.33 3.36 -7.93
CA GLN A 11 -3.65 2.76 -7.77
C GLN A 11 -3.83 1.68 -8.84
N ALA A 12 -3.76 0.41 -8.42
CA ALA A 12 -3.86 -0.70 -9.35
C ALA A 12 -4.44 -1.94 -8.67
N GLU A 13 -5.03 -2.81 -9.48
CA GLU A 13 -5.46 -4.13 -9.03
C GLU A 13 -4.25 -5.06 -8.90
N PRO A 14 -4.07 -5.80 -7.79
CA PRO A 14 -3.09 -6.88 -7.70
C PRO A 14 -3.33 -8.00 -8.72
N ALA A 15 -2.35 -8.91 -8.87
CA ALA A 15 -2.58 -10.15 -9.62
C ALA A 15 -3.38 -11.21 -8.82
N TRP A 16 -3.69 -10.93 -7.55
CA TRP A 16 -4.46 -11.74 -6.60
C TRP A 16 -4.00 -13.19 -6.48
N ASN A 17 -3.23 -13.51 -5.43
CA ASN A 17 -2.68 -14.86 -5.20
C ASN A 17 -1.86 -15.41 -6.37
N ASP A 18 -1.15 -14.53 -7.08
CA ASP A 18 -0.26 -14.92 -8.17
C ASP A 18 1.04 -14.14 -8.00
N LEU A 19 2.08 -14.83 -7.52
CA LEU A 19 3.39 -14.23 -7.27
C LEU A 19 4.03 -13.74 -8.56
N GLU A 20 4.06 -14.57 -9.60
CA GLU A 20 4.69 -14.24 -10.88
C GLU A 20 3.92 -13.14 -11.62
N GLY A 21 2.59 -13.21 -11.60
CA GLY A 21 1.73 -12.14 -12.09
C GLY A 21 1.96 -10.83 -11.31
N GLY A 22 2.09 -10.91 -9.98
CA GLY A 22 2.37 -9.75 -9.12
C GLY A 22 3.72 -9.09 -9.41
N VAL A 23 4.77 -9.89 -9.62
CA VAL A 23 6.11 -9.43 -10.00
C VAL A 23 6.08 -8.76 -11.37
N THR A 24 5.51 -9.44 -12.37
CA THR A 24 5.39 -8.92 -13.74
C THR A 24 4.61 -7.61 -13.77
N LYS A 25 3.50 -7.54 -13.02
CA LYS A 25 2.69 -6.33 -12.93
C LYS A 25 3.42 -5.19 -12.23
N SER A 26 4.14 -5.48 -11.14
CA SER A 26 4.91 -4.45 -10.42
C SER A 26 5.99 -3.84 -11.30
N ILE A 27 6.70 -4.65 -12.08
CA ILE A 27 7.71 -4.18 -13.04
C ILE A 27 7.05 -3.25 -14.09
N ALA A 28 5.97 -3.70 -14.72
CA ALA A 28 5.26 -2.89 -15.72
C ALA A 28 4.75 -1.54 -15.16
N LEU A 29 4.28 -1.53 -13.90
CA LEU A 29 3.84 -0.32 -13.21
C LEU A 29 4.99 0.65 -12.94
N ILE A 30 6.16 0.14 -12.56
CA ILE A 30 7.38 0.93 -12.36
C ILE A 30 7.81 1.56 -13.69
N GLU A 31 7.87 0.77 -14.76
CA GLU A 31 8.21 1.26 -16.11
C GLU A 31 7.23 2.33 -16.58
N GLU A 32 5.92 2.14 -16.37
CA GLU A 32 4.91 3.13 -16.73
C GLU A 32 5.11 4.43 -15.94
N ALA A 33 5.32 4.34 -14.62
CA ALA A 33 5.55 5.50 -13.76
C ALA A 33 6.76 6.33 -14.21
N THR A 34 7.87 5.65 -14.45
CA THR A 34 9.12 6.27 -14.90
C THR A 34 8.99 6.84 -16.31
N SER A 35 8.24 6.21 -17.22
CA SER A 35 7.98 6.77 -18.56
C SER A 35 7.25 8.12 -18.51
N LYS A 36 6.51 8.41 -17.42
CA LYS A 36 5.85 9.70 -17.13
C LYS A 36 6.74 10.65 -16.29
N GLY A 37 7.97 10.24 -16.01
CA GLY A 37 9.02 11.02 -15.36
C GLY A 37 9.02 10.96 -13.83
N ALA A 38 8.45 9.91 -13.22
CA ALA A 38 8.46 9.75 -11.77
C ALA A 38 9.89 9.51 -11.24
N ASN A 39 10.22 10.13 -10.10
CA ASN A 39 11.45 9.94 -9.34
C ASN A 39 11.26 9.00 -8.15
N VAL A 40 10.05 8.98 -7.57
CA VAL A 40 9.67 8.11 -6.46
C VAL A 40 8.33 7.46 -6.79
N VAL A 41 8.22 6.15 -6.58
CA VAL A 41 7.00 5.36 -6.81
C VAL A 41 6.64 4.61 -5.54
N GLY A 42 5.43 4.78 -5.04
CA GLY A 42 4.94 4.01 -3.91
C GLY A 42 3.80 3.07 -4.28
N PHE A 43 3.80 1.90 -3.65
CA PHE A 43 2.81 0.85 -3.86
C PHE A 43 1.82 0.74 -2.68
N PRO A 44 0.61 0.19 -2.93
CA PRO A 44 -0.35 -0.14 -1.88
C PRO A 44 0.19 -1.12 -0.84
N GLU A 45 -0.47 -1.17 0.34
CA GLU A 45 -0.17 -2.17 1.37
C GLU A 45 -0.37 -3.57 0.76
N VAL A 46 0.61 -4.47 0.87
CA VAL A 46 0.48 -5.88 0.45
C VAL A 46 0.04 -6.00 -1.02
N PHE A 47 0.65 -5.25 -1.93
CA PHE A 47 0.34 -5.31 -3.36
C PHE A 47 0.66 -6.69 -3.97
N ILE A 48 1.73 -7.34 -3.49
CA ILE A 48 2.05 -8.73 -3.84
C ILE A 48 1.73 -9.64 -2.63
N PRO A 49 0.85 -10.65 -2.75
CA PRO A 49 0.03 -10.97 -3.92
C PRO A 49 -1.35 -10.27 -3.93
N GLY A 50 -1.56 -9.26 -3.08
CA GLY A 50 -2.84 -8.59 -2.85
C GLY A 50 -3.31 -8.76 -1.41
N TYR A 51 -4.09 -7.80 -0.88
CA TYR A 51 -4.60 -7.90 0.49
C TYR A 51 -5.78 -8.89 0.56
N PRO A 52 -5.67 -10.01 1.31
CA PRO A 52 -6.65 -11.09 1.32
C PRO A 52 -7.87 -10.74 2.18
N TRP A 53 -8.76 -9.89 1.69
CA TRP A 53 -9.99 -9.52 2.40
C TRP A 53 -10.88 -10.71 2.81
N SER A 54 -10.68 -11.89 2.24
CA SER A 54 -11.30 -13.14 2.70
C SER A 54 -11.09 -13.41 4.19
N ILE A 55 -9.99 -12.94 4.80
CA ILE A 55 -9.74 -13.08 6.26
C ILE A 55 -10.78 -12.37 7.12
N TRP A 56 -11.47 -11.37 6.56
CA TRP A 56 -12.58 -10.67 7.19
C TRP A 56 -13.95 -11.27 6.81
N ALA A 57 -14.05 -11.81 5.59
CA ALA A 57 -15.31 -12.27 5.01
C ALA A 57 -15.65 -13.74 5.33
N LYS A 58 -14.66 -14.57 5.68
CA LYS A 58 -14.83 -16.03 5.86
C LYS A 58 -14.21 -16.47 7.19
N SER A 59 -14.70 -17.59 7.72
CA SER A 59 -14.15 -18.16 8.97
C SER A 59 -12.73 -18.71 8.75
N PRO A 60 -11.90 -18.82 9.81
CA PRO A 60 -10.55 -19.40 9.69
C PRO A 60 -10.53 -20.81 9.08
N THR A 61 -11.53 -21.64 9.43
CA THR A 61 -11.65 -23.00 8.89
C THR A 61 -12.00 -22.99 7.39
N ASP A 62 -12.90 -22.10 6.97
CA ASP A 62 -13.27 -21.97 5.55
C ASP A 62 -12.14 -21.39 4.71
N ASN A 63 -11.25 -20.61 5.33
CA ASN A 63 -10.12 -19.96 4.68
C ASN A 63 -8.82 -20.78 4.68
N ALA A 64 -8.76 -21.92 5.36
CA ALA A 64 -7.54 -22.71 5.53
C ALA A 64 -6.86 -23.09 4.19
N GLY A 65 -7.64 -23.53 3.19
CA GLY A 65 -7.11 -23.85 1.86
C GLY A 65 -6.54 -22.61 1.14
N PHE A 66 -7.26 -21.50 1.21
CA PHE A 66 -6.85 -20.21 0.63
C PHE A 66 -5.60 -19.66 1.32
N MET A 67 -5.46 -19.85 2.64
CA MET A 67 -4.24 -19.49 3.38
C MET A 67 -3.01 -20.23 2.86
N GLY A 68 -3.14 -21.53 2.56
CA GLY A 68 -2.04 -22.33 2.01
C GLY A 68 -1.61 -21.83 0.62
N GLU A 69 -2.55 -21.43 -0.23
CA GLU A 69 -2.28 -20.80 -1.52
C GLU A 69 -1.64 -19.42 -1.36
N TYR A 70 -2.21 -18.57 -0.50
CA TYR A 70 -1.71 -17.23 -0.19
C TYR A 70 -0.27 -17.26 0.32
N PHE A 71 0.04 -18.22 1.19
CA PHE A 71 1.38 -18.44 1.72
C PHE A 71 2.39 -18.77 0.61
N ARG A 72 2.02 -19.64 -0.34
CA ARG A 72 2.90 -20.00 -1.48
C ARG A 72 3.15 -18.82 -2.42
N ASN A 73 2.17 -17.93 -2.56
CA ASN A 73 2.25 -16.74 -3.42
C ASN A 73 2.77 -15.48 -2.70
N SER A 74 3.10 -15.57 -1.41
CA SER A 74 3.73 -14.47 -0.68
C SER A 74 5.22 -14.39 -1.04
N LEU A 75 5.69 -13.17 -1.29
CA LEU A 75 7.03 -12.86 -1.81
C LEU A 75 8.09 -13.04 -0.72
N VAL A 76 9.25 -13.59 -1.07
CA VAL A 76 10.39 -13.69 -0.16
C VAL A 76 11.36 -12.56 -0.49
N LYS A 77 11.83 -11.81 0.53
CA LYS A 77 12.66 -10.61 0.34
C LYS A 77 13.92 -10.86 -0.50
N ASP A 78 14.58 -12.00 -0.34
CA ASP A 78 15.86 -12.30 -1.00
C ASP A 78 15.73 -13.28 -2.19
N SER A 79 14.51 -13.46 -2.72
CA SER A 79 14.26 -14.39 -3.84
C SER A 79 14.55 -13.79 -5.21
N ASP A 80 14.55 -14.66 -6.22
CA ASP A 80 14.80 -14.25 -7.61
C ASP A 80 13.67 -13.36 -8.15
N GLU A 81 12.45 -13.52 -7.65
CA GLU A 81 11.31 -12.64 -7.91
C GLU A 81 11.57 -11.21 -7.43
N MET A 82 12.06 -11.02 -6.20
CA MET A 82 12.42 -9.69 -5.69
C MET A 82 13.62 -9.11 -6.45
N LYS A 83 14.62 -9.94 -6.80
CA LYS A 83 15.77 -9.49 -7.60
C LYS A 83 15.36 -8.98 -8.98
N ARG A 84 14.35 -9.57 -9.62
CA ARG A 84 13.79 -9.08 -10.89
C ARG A 84 13.16 -7.70 -10.73
N ILE A 85 12.40 -7.48 -9.64
CA ILE A 85 11.85 -6.16 -9.33
C ILE A 85 12.99 -5.16 -9.12
N CYS A 86 13.98 -5.50 -8.29
CA CYS A 86 15.15 -4.67 -8.04
C CYS A 86 15.92 -4.31 -9.33
N ALA A 87 16.09 -5.26 -10.25
CA ALA A 87 16.71 -5.02 -11.55
C ALA A 87 15.90 -4.02 -12.38
N ALA A 88 14.58 -4.15 -12.44
CA ALA A 88 13.71 -3.20 -13.13
C ALA A 88 13.78 -1.79 -12.49
N VAL A 89 13.83 -1.71 -11.16
CA VAL A 89 14.01 -0.43 -10.44
C VAL A 89 15.33 0.24 -10.84
N LYS A 90 16.42 -0.52 -10.89
CA LYS A 90 17.73 -0.03 -11.34
C LYS A 90 17.70 0.49 -12.78
N GLU A 91 17.07 -0.26 -13.68
CA GLU A 91 16.94 0.12 -15.10
C GLU A 91 16.10 1.39 -15.26
N ALA A 92 15.07 1.54 -14.43
CA ALA A 92 14.22 2.72 -14.39
C ALA A 92 14.87 3.92 -13.67
N GLY A 93 15.90 3.71 -12.84
CA GLY A 93 16.59 4.78 -12.11
C GLY A 93 15.67 5.55 -11.15
N VAL A 94 14.78 4.84 -10.46
CA VAL A 94 13.68 5.40 -9.64
C VAL A 94 13.73 4.85 -8.22
N PHE A 95 13.29 5.61 -7.22
CA PHE A 95 13.14 5.08 -5.87
C PHE A 95 11.76 4.41 -5.72
N VAL A 96 11.70 3.20 -5.15
CA VAL A 96 10.44 2.46 -4.97
C VAL A 96 10.21 2.08 -3.52
N VAL A 97 9.00 2.34 -3.02
CA VAL A 97 8.50 1.73 -1.77
C VAL A 97 7.45 0.67 -2.13
N LEU A 98 7.86 -0.60 -2.06
CA LEU A 98 7.04 -1.74 -2.43
C LEU A 98 6.39 -2.36 -1.18
N GLY A 99 5.06 -2.39 -1.13
CA GLY A 99 4.29 -3.13 -0.13
C GLY A 99 3.98 -4.56 -0.57
N TYR A 100 4.23 -5.55 0.28
CA TYR A 100 4.00 -6.97 -0.02
C TYR A 100 3.77 -7.81 1.24
N SER A 101 3.12 -8.97 1.06
CA SER A 101 3.11 -10.04 2.06
C SER A 101 4.44 -10.78 1.95
N GLU A 102 5.30 -10.56 2.94
CA GLU A 102 6.60 -11.21 3.04
C GLU A 102 6.42 -12.61 3.61
N ARG A 103 6.88 -13.62 2.88
CA ARG A 103 7.12 -14.95 3.43
C ARG A 103 8.55 -15.02 3.95
N PHE A 104 8.69 -15.23 5.24
CA PHE A 104 9.98 -15.51 5.87
C PHE A 104 9.91 -16.87 6.57
N LYS A 105 10.64 -17.85 6.02
CA LYS A 105 10.54 -19.26 6.45
C LYS A 105 9.06 -19.71 6.40
N ASN A 106 8.50 -20.16 7.53
CA ASN A 106 7.13 -20.65 7.66
C ASN A 106 6.16 -19.61 8.24
N THR A 107 6.50 -18.32 8.15
CA THR A 107 5.71 -17.21 8.70
C THR A 107 5.49 -16.11 7.67
N LEU A 108 4.43 -15.33 7.81
CA LEU A 108 4.13 -14.18 6.96
C LEU A 108 4.25 -12.86 7.74
N TYR A 109 4.61 -11.78 7.05
CA TYR A 109 4.61 -10.42 7.58
C TYR A 109 4.07 -9.41 6.55
N ILE A 110 3.37 -8.37 7.00
CA ILE A 110 3.06 -7.21 6.15
C ILE A 110 4.33 -6.37 6.07
N SER A 111 4.91 -6.21 4.89
CA SER A 111 6.24 -5.62 4.74
C SER A 111 6.30 -4.54 3.68
N GLN A 112 7.25 -3.62 3.87
CA GLN A 112 7.67 -2.63 2.88
C GLN A 112 9.17 -2.77 2.63
N SER A 113 9.57 -2.80 1.36
CA SER A 113 10.97 -2.66 0.93
C SER A 113 11.15 -1.34 0.22
N PHE A 114 12.17 -0.59 0.63
CA PHE A 114 12.60 0.66 0.03
C PHE A 114 13.78 0.31 -0.88
N ILE A 115 13.56 0.44 -2.17
CA ILE A 115 14.52 0.08 -3.22
C ILE A 115 15.01 1.39 -3.82
N ASP A 116 16.31 1.66 -3.69
CA ASP A 116 16.92 2.87 -4.22
C ASP A 116 17.02 2.84 -5.76
N GLU A 117 17.48 3.95 -6.33
CA GLU A 117 17.63 4.14 -7.76
C GLU A 117 18.66 3.17 -8.39
N ASN A 118 19.48 2.49 -7.59
CA ASN A 118 20.44 1.48 -8.04
C ASN A 118 19.86 0.05 -7.98
N GLY A 119 18.59 -0.10 -7.60
CA GLY A 119 17.95 -1.40 -7.40
C GLY A 119 18.40 -2.09 -6.11
N VAL A 120 18.87 -1.36 -5.11
CA VAL A 120 19.29 -1.91 -3.83
C VAL A 120 18.19 -1.71 -2.80
N ILE A 121 17.81 -2.77 -2.07
CA ILE A 121 16.93 -2.63 -0.91
C ILE A 121 17.72 -1.92 0.20
N VAL A 122 17.59 -0.60 0.30
CA VAL A 122 18.27 0.24 1.28
C VAL A 122 17.56 0.24 2.63
N HIS A 123 16.29 -0.12 2.66
CA HIS A 123 15.54 -0.31 3.89
C HIS A 123 14.44 -1.37 3.75
N HIS A 124 14.15 -2.07 4.83
CA HIS A 124 13.10 -3.09 4.92
C HIS A 124 12.45 -3.02 6.29
N ARG A 125 11.12 -3.01 6.31
CA ARG A 125 10.35 -2.95 7.55
C ARG A 125 9.12 -3.83 7.47
N ARG A 126 8.71 -4.32 8.64
CA ARG A 126 7.46 -5.07 8.84
C ARG A 126 6.51 -4.23 9.68
N LYS A 127 5.21 -4.30 9.37
CA LYS A 127 4.15 -3.64 10.15
C LYS A 127 4.29 -4.02 11.62
N ILE A 128 4.39 -3.04 12.51
CA ILE A 128 4.70 -3.29 13.93
C ILE A 128 3.65 -4.19 14.57
N LYS A 129 2.37 -3.88 14.35
CA LYS A 129 1.26 -4.67 14.87
C LYS A 129 0.20 -4.88 13.79
N PRO A 130 0.04 -6.10 13.26
CA PRO A 130 -1.10 -6.45 12.41
C PRO A 130 -2.42 -6.15 13.14
N THR A 131 -3.38 -5.62 12.40
CA THR A 131 -4.66 -5.14 12.92
C THR A 131 -5.68 -6.26 12.97
N HIS A 132 -6.32 -6.44 14.13
CA HIS A 132 -7.49 -7.30 14.27
C HIS A 132 -7.23 -8.74 13.72
N VAL A 133 -7.98 -9.19 12.72
CA VAL A 133 -7.87 -10.53 12.10
C VAL A 133 -6.60 -10.72 11.28
N GLU A 134 -5.88 -9.66 10.93
CA GLU A 134 -4.57 -9.77 10.27
C GLU A 134 -3.59 -10.61 11.12
N ARG A 135 -3.77 -10.62 12.45
CA ARG A 135 -2.96 -11.41 13.40
C ARG A 135 -3.10 -12.93 13.20
N ALA A 136 -4.11 -13.38 12.47
CA ALA A 136 -4.26 -14.78 12.11
C ALA A 136 -3.29 -15.18 10.98
N TYR A 137 -2.81 -14.23 10.18
CA TYR A 137 -1.97 -14.47 9.01
C TYR A 137 -0.55 -13.95 9.20
N TRP A 138 -0.40 -12.72 9.67
CA TRP A 138 0.89 -12.03 9.74
C TRP A 138 1.38 -11.86 11.17
N GLY A 139 2.70 -11.97 11.34
CA GLY A 139 3.40 -11.70 12.59
C GLY A 139 3.70 -10.21 12.81
N ASP A 140 4.09 -9.90 14.03
CA ASP A 140 4.50 -8.56 14.45
C ASP A 140 5.87 -8.17 13.86
N GLY A 141 6.05 -6.89 13.57
CA GLY A 141 7.34 -6.32 13.21
C GLY A 141 8.30 -6.27 14.40
N GLN A 142 9.59 -6.49 14.13
CA GLN A 142 10.66 -6.35 15.11
C GLN A 142 11.03 -4.88 15.38
N GLY A 143 11.81 -4.61 16.43
CA GLY A 143 12.18 -3.25 16.85
C GLY A 143 12.86 -2.42 15.76
N GLU A 144 13.63 -3.07 14.88
CA GLU A 144 14.26 -2.43 13.72
C GLU A 144 13.23 -1.85 12.73
N SER A 145 11.99 -2.35 12.72
CA SER A 145 10.90 -1.81 11.88
C SER A 145 10.33 -0.48 12.38
N LEU A 146 10.79 -0.01 13.55
CA LEU A 146 10.52 1.36 14.02
C LEU A 146 11.31 2.38 13.20
N GLN A 147 12.43 1.98 12.57
CA GLN A 147 13.01 2.79 11.50
C GLN A 147 12.02 2.76 10.32
N THR A 148 11.49 3.93 9.97
CA THR A 148 10.45 4.09 8.95
C THR A 148 10.95 4.91 7.77
N VAL A 149 12.10 5.58 7.92
CA VAL A 149 12.63 6.53 6.95
C VAL A 149 13.99 6.07 6.42
N ALA A 150 14.18 6.21 5.10
CA ALA A 150 15.44 6.01 4.41
C ALA A 150 15.71 7.14 3.41
N PRO A 151 16.96 7.60 3.25
CA PRO A 151 17.30 8.61 2.25
C PRO A 151 17.28 8.03 0.83
N SER A 152 16.94 8.85 -0.16
CA SER A 152 17.20 8.55 -1.58
C SER A 152 18.70 8.51 -1.84
N THR A 153 19.17 7.64 -2.73
CA THR A 153 20.59 7.59 -3.09
C THR A 153 20.95 8.70 -4.08
N LEU A 154 20.03 9.03 -5.00
CA LEU A 154 20.22 10.11 -5.97
C LEU A 154 20.05 11.52 -5.34
N HIS A 155 19.17 11.63 -4.35
CA HIS A 155 18.88 12.86 -3.61
C HIS A 155 19.00 12.60 -2.10
N PRO A 156 20.21 12.49 -1.54
CA PRO A 156 20.42 12.17 -0.11
C PRO A 156 19.77 13.16 0.86
N GLU A 157 19.45 14.36 0.39
CA GLU A 157 18.69 15.37 1.13
C GLU A 157 17.18 15.10 1.19
N VAL A 158 16.67 14.12 0.44
CA VAL A 158 15.26 13.70 0.43
C VAL A 158 15.11 12.39 1.18
N LYS A 159 14.39 12.45 2.30
CA LYS A 159 14.13 11.33 3.19
C LYS A 159 12.72 10.77 2.96
N ILE A 160 12.65 9.50 2.60
CA ILE A 160 11.42 8.81 2.22
C ILE A 160 10.99 7.90 3.37
N GLY A 161 9.80 8.17 3.90
CA GLY A 161 9.17 7.42 4.98
C GLY A 161 8.06 6.49 4.47
N GLY A 162 7.61 5.56 5.29
CA GLY A 162 6.47 4.73 4.95
C GLY A 162 5.88 3.94 6.11
N LEU A 163 4.56 3.89 6.15
CA LEU A 163 3.75 3.15 7.12
C LEU A 163 2.64 2.36 6.42
N ASN A 164 2.15 1.32 7.08
CA ASN A 164 1.04 0.50 6.59
C ASN A 164 -0.23 0.73 7.42
N CYS A 165 -1.31 1.18 6.75
CA CYS A 165 -2.68 1.11 7.25
C CYS A 165 -2.83 1.68 8.67
N TRP A 166 -3.25 0.89 9.65
CA TRP A 166 -3.45 1.38 11.02
C TRP A 166 -2.17 1.78 11.78
N GLU A 167 -0.98 1.63 11.20
CA GLU A 167 0.22 2.30 11.74
C GLU A 167 0.06 3.83 11.76
N HIS A 168 -0.70 4.41 10.83
CA HIS A 168 -0.97 5.85 10.77
C HIS A 168 -1.79 6.38 11.97
N THR A 169 -2.35 5.52 12.82
CA THR A 169 -3.08 5.97 14.01
C THR A 169 -2.24 5.90 15.28
N GLN A 170 -1.05 5.30 15.19
CA GLN A 170 -0.15 5.13 16.32
C GLN A 170 0.68 6.39 16.50
N THR A 171 0.24 7.29 17.39
CA THR A 171 0.87 8.59 17.62
C THR A 171 2.37 8.50 17.89
N LEU A 172 2.83 7.53 18.69
CA LEU A 172 4.26 7.36 18.98
C LEU A 172 5.05 6.90 17.76
N LEU A 173 4.47 6.06 16.90
CA LEU A 173 5.13 5.62 15.67
C LEU A 173 5.25 6.77 14.67
N ARG A 174 4.20 7.56 14.52
CA ARG A 174 4.23 8.77 13.68
C ARG A 174 5.21 9.81 14.21
N TYR A 175 5.20 10.06 15.52
CA TYR A 175 6.16 10.96 16.15
C TYR A 175 7.60 10.50 15.89
N TYR A 176 7.88 9.21 16.03
CA TYR A 176 9.21 8.66 15.77
C TYR A 176 9.60 8.72 14.28
N GLU A 177 8.65 8.61 13.35
CA GLU A 177 8.89 8.88 11.93
C GLU A 177 9.25 10.35 11.68
N TYR A 178 8.57 11.29 12.35
CA TYR A 178 8.88 12.73 12.24
C TYR A 178 10.28 13.05 12.79
N GLU A 179 10.68 12.42 13.90
CA GLU A 179 12.04 12.56 14.44
C GLU A 179 13.14 12.01 13.51
N GLN A 180 12.78 11.19 12.52
CA GLN A 180 13.71 10.73 11.48
C GLN A 180 13.84 11.73 10.31
N ASP A 181 13.16 12.88 10.38
CA ASP A 181 13.02 13.95 9.38
C ASP A 181 12.43 13.46 8.05
N VAL A 182 11.25 12.85 8.05
CA VAL A 182 10.58 12.47 6.79
C VAL A 182 10.22 13.69 5.93
N ASP A 183 10.62 13.69 4.65
CA ASP A 183 10.23 14.72 3.67
C ASP A 183 9.04 14.26 2.80
N LEU A 184 9.02 12.96 2.49
CA LEU A 184 8.04 12.31 1.64
C LEU A 184 7.58 11.01 2.27
N HIS A 185 6.31 10.92 2.64
CA HIS A 185 5.73 9.76 3.31
C HIS A 185 4.86 8.93 2.36
N VAL A 186 5.17 7.63 2.30
CA VAL A 186 4.40 6.61 1.58
C VAL A 186 3.36 6.00 2.51
N SER A 187 2.10 6.40 2.31
CA SER A 187 0.96 5.92 3.05
C SER A 187 0.31 4.73 2.33
N SER A 188 0.78 3.53 2.67
CA SER A 188 0.31 2.28 2.05
C SER A 188 -0.96 1.77 2.75
N TRP A 189 -2.06 1.66 1.99
CA TRP A 189 -3.34 1.12 2.45
C TRP A 189 -3.80 -0.07 1.60
N PRO A 190 -4.65 -0.96 2.15
CA PRO A 190 -5.26 -2.01 1.34
C PRO A 190 -6.41 -1.40 0.52
N VAL A 191 -7.09 -2.21 -0.31
CA VAL A 191 -8.37 -1.75 -0.88
C VAL A 191 -9.35 -1.51 0.27
N LEU A 192 -9.98 -0.34 0.29
CA LEU A 192 -11.11 -0.01 1.17
C LEU A 192 -12.19 0.64 0.31
N TRP A 193 -13.40 0.70 0.87
CA TRP A 193 -14.58 1.17 0.16
C TRP A 193 -15.14 2.43 0.82
N PRO A 194 -15.84 3.26 0.05
CA PRO A 194 -16.59 4.36 0.61
C PRO A 194 -17.67 3.85 1.55
N HIS A 195 -18.01 4.68 2.53
CA HIS A 195 -19.12 4.42 3.43
C HIS A 195 -20.39 4.13 2.60
N PRO A 196 -21.03 2.97 2.78
CA PRO A 196 -22.14 2.58 1.92
C PRO A 196 -23.33 3.53 2.12
N THR A 197 -23.94 3.90 1.02
CA THR A 197 -25.16 4.73 1.00
C THR A 197 -26.31 3.96 0.38
N ASP A 198 -27.53 4.27 0.78
CA ASP A 198 -28.72 3.81 0.05
C ASP A 198 -28.86 4.53 -1.30
N LYS A 199 -29.94 4.21 -2.03
CA LYS A 199 -30.25 4.79 -3.35
C LYS A 199 -30.44 6.31 -3.34
N ASP A 200 -30.74 6.87 -2.17
CA ASP A 200 -31.01 8.30 -1.97
C ASP A 200 -29.75 9.02 -1.43
N GLY A 201 -28.61 8.32 -1.33
CA GLY A 201 -27.34 8.85 -0.85
C GLY A 201 -27.20 8.90 0.67
N VAL A 202 -28.14 8.31 1.42
CA VAL A 202 -28.10 8.31 2.88
C VAL A 202 -27.12 7.23 3.37
N ARG A 203 -26.16 7.62 4.21
CA ARG A 203 -25.19 6.71 4.82
C ARG A 203 -25.89 5.65 5.67
N GLN A 204 -25.47 4.39 5.53
CA GLN A 204 -25.95 3.32 6.41
C GLN A 204 -25.44 3.56 7.84
N ALA A 205 -26.36 3.68 8.81
CA ALA A 205 -26.05 4.11 10.17
C ALA A 205 -25.21 3.09 10.96
N ASP A 206 -25.42 1.80 10.73
CA ASP A 206 -24.76 0.72 11.47
C ASP A 206 -23.39 0.33 10.90
N TRP A 207 -22.92 1.04 9.87
CA TRP A 207 -21.64 0.73 9.25
C TRP A 207 -20.47 1.36 10.01
N PRO A 208 -19.45 0.57 10.41
CA PRO A 208 -18.30 1.11 11.11
C PRO A 208 -17.49 2.04 10.21
N HIS A 209 -17.38 3.31 10.60
CA HIS A 209 -16.61 4.30 9.84
C HIS A 209 -15.12 3.97 9.74
N HIS A 210 -14.60 3.19 10.70
CA HIS A 210 -13.19 2.81 10.77
C HIS A 210 -12.74 1.85 9.67
N ILE A 211 -13.59 1.46 8.73
CA ILE A 211 -13.18 0.59 7.61
C ILE A 211 -13.63 1.22 6.29
N THR A 212 -13.30 2.49 6.14
CA THR A 212 -13.65 3.29 4.96
C THR A 212 -12.42 3.97 4.36
N ASP A 213 -12.50 4.31 3.08
CA ASP A 213 -11.54 5.17 2.40
C ASP A 213 -11.40 6.54 3.08
N GLU A 214 -12.52 7.14 3.51
CA GLU A 214 -12.60 8.45 4.16
C GLU A 214 -11.76 8.50 5.44
N MET A 215 -11.78 7.44 6.24
CA MET A 215 -10.92 7.30 7.41
C MET A 215 -9.44 7.27 7.00
N SER A 216 -9.12 6.51 5.97
CA SER A 216 -7.75 6.26 5.52
C SER A 216 -7.10 7.55 4.99
N VAL A 217 -7.80 8.26 4.09
CA VAL A 217 -7.34 9.55 3.56
C VAL A 217 -7.18 10.59 4.67
N ARG A 218 -8.05 10.60 5.68
CA ARG A 218 -7.95 11.53 6.81
C ARG A 218 -6.71 11.29 7.65
N PHE A 219 -6.40 10.03 8.00
CA PHE A 219 -5.17 9.77 8.74
C PHE A 219 -3.93 10.13 7.92
N SER A 220 -3.92 9.84 6.62
CA SER A 220 -2.84 10.26 5.72
C SER A 220 -2.70 11.78 5.63
N GLN A 221 -3.81 12.53 5.56
CA GLN A 221 -3.81 13.99 5.56
C GLN A 221 -3.29 14.56 6.89
N VAL A 222 -3.63 13.93 8.01
CA VAL A 222 -3.07 14.27 9.33
C VAL A 222 -1.56 14.02 9.35
N VAL A 223 -1.05 12.97 8.71
CA VAL A 223 0.39 12.76 8.59
C VAL A 223 1.07 13.92 7.86
N ALA A 224 0.46 14.43 6.81
CA ALA A 224 1.00 15.56 6.05
C ALA A 224 1.07 16.84 6.93
N LEU A 225 -0.01 17.12 7.65
CA LEU A 225 -0.15 18.28 8.53
C LEU A 225 0.78 18.22 9.76
N GLU A 226 0.80 17.10 10.47
CA GLU A 226 1.60 16.95 11.69
C GLU A 226 3.09 16.78 11.37
N GLY A 227 3.42 16.05 10.30
CA GLY A 227 4.79 15.80 9.88
C GLY A 227 5.41 16.91 9.03
N ALA A 228 4.61 17.88 8.56
CA ALA A 228 5.03 18.91 7.62
C ALA A 228 5.76 18.34 6.37
N CYS A 229 5.26 17.21 5.88
CA CYS A 229 5.86 16.44 4.78
C CYS A 229 4.83 16.20 3.66
N PHE A 230 5.31 15.89 2.45
CA PHE A 230 4.42 15.44 1.39
C PHE A 230 3.95 14.03 1.70
N VAL A 231 2.66 13.73 1.48
CA VAL A 231 2.10 12.38 1.70
C VAL A 231 1.50 11.86 0.41
N MET A 232 1.84 10.62 0.08
CA MET A 232 1.24 9.90 -1.04
C MET A 232 0.45 8.71 -0.51
N VAL A 233 -0.84 8.68 -0.83
CA VAL A 233 -1.78 7.63 -0.45
C VAL A 233 -1.94 6.66 -1.60
N TYR A 234 -1.75 5.36 -1.33
CA TYR A 234 -1.80 4.31 -2.34
C TYR A 234 -2.72 3.18 -1.94
N THR A 235 -3.49 2.71 -2.92
CA THR A 235 -4.60 1.81 -2.66
C THR A 235 -4.75 0.79 -3.77
N GLN A 236 -5.07 -0.44 -3.40
CA GLN A 236 -5.50 -1.44 -4.36
C GLN A 236 -6.90 -1.11 -4.89
N VAL A 237 -7.23 -1.61 -6.08
CA VAL A 237 -8.63 -1.71 -6.56
C VAL A 237 -8.98 -3.18 -6.80
N VAL A 238 -10.26 -3.51 -6.80
CA VAL A 238 -10.76 -4.88 -6.99
C VAL A 238 -11.89 -4.92 -8.01
N SER A 239 -11.68 -5.62 -9.12
CA SER A 239 -12.74 -5.81 -10.12
C SER A 239 -13.82 -6.78 -9.62
N GLU A 240 -15.02 -6.72 -10.22
CA GLU A 240 -16.11 -7.66 -9.91
C GLU A 240 -15.70 -9.13 -10.15
N GLU A 241 -14.85 -9.38 -11.15
CA GLU A 241 -14.27 -10.71 -11.38
C GLU A 241 -13.37 -11.14 -10.22
N SER A 242 -12.47 -10.25 -9.78
CA SER A 242 -11.55 -10.53 -8.69
C SER A 242 -12.22 -10.67 -7.33
N LYS A 243 -13.38 -10.07 -7.11
CA LYS A 243 -14.13 -10.28 -5.86
C LYS A 243 -14.43 -11.76 -5.61
N LYS A 244 -14.79 -12.51 -6.66
CA LYS A 244 -15.02 -13.96 -6.58
C LYS A 244 -13.71 -14.71 -6.31
N ARG A 245 -12.65 -14.38 -7.06
CA ARG A 245 -11.30 -14.96 -6.86
C ARG A 245 -10.79 -14.74 -5.43
N CYS A 246 -11.07 -13.57 -4.86
CA CYS A 246 -10.69 -13.18 -3.51
C CYS A 246 -11.71 -13.61 -2.45
N ARG A 247 -12.80 -14.31 -2.83
CA ARG A 247 -13.85 -14.83 -1.93
C ARG A 247 -14.57 -13.74 -1.11
N ILE A 248 -14.78 -12.57 -1.72
CA ILE A 248 -15.44 -11.40 -1.13
C ILE A 248 -16.65 -10.93 -1.93
N ASP A 249 -17.10 -11.71 -2.91
CA ASP A 249 -18.28 -11.45 -3.74
C ASP A 249 -19.60 -11.41 -2.95
N GLU A 250 -19.64 -12.06 -1.78
CA GLU A 250 -20.77 -11.99 -0.84
C GLU A 250 -20.48 -11.08 0.37
N PHE A 251 -19.29 -10.49 0.42
CA PHE A 251 -18.91 -9.65 1.57
C PHE A 251 -19.57 -8.29 1.42
N GLY A 252 -20.48 -7.95 2.35
CA GLY A 252 -21.21 -6.68 2.27
C GLY A 252 -20.30 -5.47 2.08
N TYR A 253 -19.12 -5.45 2.70
CA TYR A 253 -18.16 -4.34 2.57
C TYR A 253 -17.64 -4.14 1.16
N ALA A 254 -17.52 -5.22 0.39
CA ALA A 254 -17.05 -5.17 -0.99
C ALA A 254 -18.17 -4.96 -2.02
N ASN A 255 -19.45 -4.92 -1.62
CA ASN A 255 -20.57 -4.96 -2.57
C ASN A 255 -21.69 -3.95 -2.29
N ASN A 256 -21.70 -3.29 -1.13
CA ASN A 256 -22.80 -2.40 -0.72
C ASN A 256 -22.60 -0.92 -1.09
N SER A 257 -21.52 -0.57 -1.79
CA SER A 257 -21.19 0.82 -2.14
C SER A 257 -21.22 1.05 -3.65
N VAL A 258 -21.72 2.20 -4.09
CA VAL A 258 -21.60 2.64 -5.48
C VAL A 258 -20.12 2.79 -5.83
N GLY A 259 -19.68 2.19 -6.94
CA GLY A 259 -18.26 2.21 -7.32
C GLY A 259 -17.38 1.21 -6.56
N ALA A 260 -17.93 0.06 -6.14
CA ALA A 260 -17.34 -0.99 -5.30
C ALA A 260 -15.98 -1.63 -5.72
N GLY A 261 -15.28 -1.03 -6.69
CA GLY A 261 -13.90 -1.36 -7.03
C GLY A 261 -12.89 -0.81 -6.03
N GLY A 262 -13.31 0.08 -5.13
CA GLY A 262 -12.43 0.75 -4.18
C GLY A 262 -11.51 1.76 -4.87
N GLY A 263 -10.37 2.05 -4.25
CA GLY A 263 -9.40 3.00 -4.77
C GLY A 263 -9.65 4.43 -4.29
N PHE A 264 -8.67 5.00 -3.59
CA PHE A 264 -8.75 6.35 -3.01
C PHE A 264 -7.36 7.03 -2.96
N SER A 265 -6.49 6.70 -3.92
CA SER A 265 -5.14 7.26 -3.96
C SER A 265 -5.16 8.78 -4.12
N MET A 266 -4.27 9.47 -3.40
CA MET A 266 -4.23 10.93 -3.27
C MET A 266 -2.81 11.40 -2.98
N ILE A 267 -2.48 12.64 -3.29
CA ILE A 267 -1.23 13.28 -2.86
C ILE A 267 -1.56 14.56 -2.11
N TYR A 268 -0.98 14.70 -0.91
CA TYR A 268 -1.12 15.87 -0.06
C TYR A 268 0.17 16.68 -0.01
N SER A 269 0.02 18.01 -0.02
CA SER A 269 1.09 18.93 0.34
C SER A 269 1.39 18.87 1.85
N PRO A 270 2.53 19.41 2.32
CA PRO A 270 2.81 19.60 3.75
C PRO A 270 1.75 20.38 4.54
N PHE A 271 0.84 21.08 3.84
CA PHE A 271 -0.28 21.81 4.45
C PHE A 271 -1.60 21.04 4.38
N GLY A 272 -1.56 19.76 3.99
CA GLY A 272 -2.73 18.90 3.85
C GLY A 272 -3.61 19.21 2.63
N GLU A 273 -3.15 20.05 1.71
CA GLU A 273 -3.89 20.35 0.46
C GLU A 273 -3.76 19.20 -0.53
N GLU A 274 -4.87 18.81 -1.16
CA GLU A 274 -4.89 17.85 -2.27
C GLU A 274 -4.18 18.45 -3.49
N LEU A 275 -3.08 17.83 -3.92
CA LEU A 275 -2.27 18.32 -5.05
C LEU A 275 -2.75 17.79 -6.41
N VAL A 276 -3.71 16.89 -6.39
CA VAL A 276 -4.12 16.04 -7.51
C VAL A 276 -5.58 15.69 -7.34
N GLN A 277 -6.27 15.46 -8.45
CA GLN A 277 -7.62 14.90 -8.39
C GLN A 277 -7.52 13.39 -8.16
N ALA A 278 -8.32 12.88 -7.23
CA ALA A 278 -8.46 11.44 -7.02
C ALA A 278 -8.79 10.76 -8.36
N PRO A 279 -8.10 9.66 -8.72
CA PRO A 279 -8.48 8.93 -9.91
C PRO A 279 -9.91 8.40 -9.79
N ALA A 280 -10.60 8.26 -10.92
CA ALA A 280 -11.87 7.56 -10.93
C ALA A 280 -11.69 6.16 -10.30
N ALA A 281 -12.68 5.69 -9.53
CA ALA A 281 -12.67 4.41 -8.82
C ALA A 281 -12.50 3.18 -9.74
N TRP A 282 -12.47 3.35 -11.07
CA TRP A 282 -12.38 2.27 -12.05
C TRP A 282 -11.50 2.64 -13.27
N GLY A 283 -10.57 1.73 -13.58
CA GLY A 283 -9.99 1.58 -14.92
C GLY A 283 -8.59 2.17 -15.12
N GLY A 284 -7.56 1.35 -14.93
CA GLY A 284 -6.20 1.62 -15.39
C GLY A 284 -5.19 1.87 -14.28
N VAL A 285 -3.94 2.06 -14.69
CA VAL A 285 -2.86 2.52 -13.82
C VAL A 285 -3.04 4.01 -13.63
N HIS A 286 -3.52 4.41 -12.47
CA HIS A 286 -3.67 5.82 -12.19
C HIS A 286 -2.42 6.33 -11.51
N LEU A 287 -1.50 6.82 -12.33
CA LEU A 287 -0.36 7.60 -11.86
C LEU A 287 -0.87 8.95 -11.41
N VAL A 288 -0.95 9.10 -10.10
CA VAL A 288 -1.16 10.40 -9.47
C VAL A 288 0.24 11.02 -9.36
N CYS A 289 0.49 12.10 -10.11
CA CYS A 289 1.81 12.73 -10.27
C CYS A 289 1.78 14.25 -10.06
#